data_AF-A0A2E5GST0-F1
#
_entry.id   AF-A0A2E5GST0-F1
#
_cell.length_a   1.000
_cell.length_b   1.000
_cell.length_c   1.000
_cell.angle_alpha   90.00
_cell.angle_beta   90.00
_cell.angle_gamma   90.00
#
_symmetry.space_group_name_H-M   'P 1'
#
loop_
_entity.id
_entity.type
_entity.pdbx_description
1 polymer ?
#
loop_
_entity_poly.entity_id
_entity_poly.type
_entity_poly.pdbx_seq_one_letter_code
_entity_poly.pdbx_strand_id
1 'polypeptide(L)'
;MTDQKTKRQSSRRGAAKKTTAAPAPSKAEQEKVEAAKEAEAKQQQADDKPVDPAVVEGSTEVQGAQTPEAGEGEESDGADKGETQPEASQDDQAKDQQSEDKAEDKARFTMPEGLSAQAEGAVATVATYAEKMAKGRPMSALEGSQQQLLLYRAIQRILTLDGKELYASLNSVLAIINENRDSAFHEKRLYRFIDQVKLSGQDRKCFERLLNLFITVCDPATREQALKQTDLELVASTLRNGEKEQKLIAFFGK
;
A
#
# COMPACT_ATOMS: atom_id res chain seq x y z
N MET A 1 81.64 -18.47 34.17
CA MET A 1 80.83 -19.32 35.06
C MET A 1 79.43 -19.36 34.44
N THR A 2 79.23 -20.28 33.48
CA THR A 2 78.51 -21.57 33.63
C THR A 2 77.00 -21.38 33.72
N ASP A 3 76.12 -22.10 33.04
CA ASP A 3 76.13 -23.05 31.93
C ASP A 3 74.64 -23.42 31.68
N GLN A 4 74.35 -24.06 30.54
CA GLN A 4 73.17 -24.90 30.25
C GLN A 4 71.75 -24.28 30.15
N LYS A 5 71.01 -24.34 29.01
CA LYS A 5 70.70 -25.40 28.01
C LYS A 5 69.62 -26.38 28.49
N THR A 6 68.35 -26.16 28.11
CA THR A 6 67.43 -27.28 27.83
C THR A 6 66.47 -26.99 26.68
N LYS A 7 66.76 -27.71 25.60
CA LYS A 7 66.01 -27.93 24.37
C LYS A 7 64.89 -28.94 24.65
N ARG A 8 63.64 -28.64 24.29
CA ARG A 8 62.61 -29.68 24.04
C ARG A 8 61.83 -29.37 22.78
N GLN A 9 62.35 -29.92 21.68
CA GLN A 9 61.55 -30.31 20.52
C GLN A 9 60.57 -31.42 20.95
N SER A 10 59.31 -31.32 20.54
CA SER A 10 58.45 -32.49 20.41
C SER A 10 57.63 -32.36 19.12
N SER A 11 57.90 -33.33 18.26
CA SER A 11 57.28 -33.58 16.96
C SER A 11 55.97 -34.34 17.16
N ARG A 12 54.87 -33.84 16.58
CA ARG A 12 53.70 -34.62 16.15
C ARG A 12 53.23 -33.98 14.84
N ARG A 13 53.65 -34.48 13.68
CA ARG A 13 53.24 -35.72 13.00
C ARG A 13 51.74 -35.70 12.64
N GLY A 14 51.46 -35.11 11.47
CA GLY A 14 50.61 -35.62 10.38
C GLY A 14 49.17 -36.02 10.68
N ALA A 15 48.23 -35.28 10.09
CA ALA A 15 47.03 -35.85 9.50
C ALA A 15 46.56 -34.94 8.34
N ALA A 16 46.95 -35.30 7.12
CA ALA A 16 46.36 -34.79 5.90
C ALA A 16 44.88 -35.21 5.86
N LYS A 17 43.95 -34.25 5.91
CA LYS A 17 42.54 -34.51 5.60
C LYS A 17 42.42 -34.74 4.10
N LYS A 18 42.29 -36.02 3.75
CA LYS A 18 41.82 -36.51 2.45
C LYS A 18 40.51 -35.81 2.07
N THR A 19 40.51 -35.28 0.86
CA THR A 19 39.36 -35.05 0.00
C THR A 19 38.46 -36.30 -0.05
N THR A 20 37.18 -36.14 0.27
CA THR A 20 36.11 -37.01 -0.21
C THR A 20 35.23 -36.16 -1.09
N ALA A 21 35.45 -36.28 -2.40
CA ALA A 21 34.52 -35.82 -3.41
C ALA A 21 33.18 -36.52 -3.19
N ALA A 22 32.11 -35.75 -3.20
CA ALA A 22 30.75 -36.28 -3.19
C ALA A 22 30.55 -37.20 -4.41
N PRO A 23 29.84 -38.33 -4.25
CA PRO A 23 29.53 -39.22 -5.36
C PRO A 23 28.65 -38.47 -6.37
N ALA A 24 29.00 -38.59 -7.65
CA ALA A 24 28.16 -38.13 -8.74
C ALA A 24 26.78 -38.83 -8.67
N PRO A 25 25.67 -38.10 -8.93
CA PRO A 25 24.34 -38.68 -8.92
C PRO A 25 24.24 -39.79 -9.97
N SER A 26 23.58 -40.87 -9.58
CA SER A 26 23.39 -42.04 -10.44
C SER A 26 22.49 -41.72 -11.64
N LYS A 27 22.72 -42.41 -12.76
CA LYS A 27 21.97 -42.27 -14.02
C LYS A 27 20.44 -42.46 -13.85
N ALA A 28 20.02 -43.15 -12.78
CA ALA A 28 18.62 -43.40 -12.45
C ALA A 28 17.88 -42.19 -11.82
N GLU A 29 18.61 -41.23 -11.24
CA GLU A 29 18.01 -39.99 -10.72
C GLU A 29 17.85 -38.91 -11.79
N GLN A 30 18.63 -38.97 -12.88
CA GLN A 30 18.49 -38.02 -14.00
C GLN A 30 17.23 -38.31 -14.84
N GLU A 31 16.85 -39.59 -14.99
CA GLU A 31 15.67 -39.99 -15.78
C GLU A 31 14.33 -39.63 -15.09
N LYS A 32 14.31 -39.50 -13.75
CA LYS A 32 13.13 -39.04 -13.01
C LYS A 32 12.90 -37.53 -13.06
N VAL A 33 13.94 -36.74 -13.32
CA VAL A 33 13.84 -35.27 -13.40
C VAL A 33 13.43 -34.80 -14.80
N GLU A 34 13.75 -35.57 -15.86
CA GLU A 34 13.23 -35.30 -17.21
C GLU A 34 11.74 -35.64 -17.37
N ALA A 35 11.27 -36.75 -16.78
CA ALA A 35 9.84 -37.12 -16.84
C ALA A 35 8.90 -36.14 -16.11
N ALA A 36 9.42 -35.38 -15.12
CA ALA A 36 8.64 -34.37 -14.41
C ALA A 36 8.54 -33.03 -15.18
N LYS A 37 9.49 -32.73 -16.08
CA LYS A 37 9.46 -31.50 -16.89
C LYS A 37 8.58 -31.60 -18.14
N GLU A 38 8.31 -32.81 -18.63
CA GLU A 38 7.47 -33.00 -19.83
C GLU A 38 5.96 -32.97 -19.52
N ALA A 39 5.56 -33.13 -18.25
CA ALA A 39 4.16 -33.04 -17.84
C ALA A 39 3.65 -31.58 -17.67
N GLU A 40 4.53 -30.63 -17.36
CA GLU A 40 4.15 -29.23 -17.12
C GLU A 40 4.01 -28.41 -18.44
N ALA A 41 4.64 -28.86 -19.52
CA ALA A 41 4.59 -28.19 -20.83
C ALA A 41 3.28 -28.40 -21.62
N LYS A 42 2.38 -29.28 -21.17
CA LYS A 42 1.10 -29.56 -21.86
C LYS A 42 -0.11 -28.81 -21.30
N GLN A 43 0.05 -27.96 -20.29
CA GLN A 43 -1.07 -27.24 -19.68
C GLN A 43 -1.14 -25.74 -20.02
N GLN A 44 -0.28 -25.25 -20.90
CA GLN A 44 -0.24 -23.84 -21.34
C GLN A 44 -0.63 -23.61 -22.82
N GLN A 45 -1.24 -24.59 -23.50
CA GLN A 45 -1.82 -24.41 -24.83
C GLN A 45 -3.33 -24.68 -24.81
N ALA A 46 -4.09 -23.83 -24.14
CA ALA A 46 -5.55 -23.83 -24.24
C ALA A 46 -6.17 -22.48 -23.83
N ASP A 47 -5.64 -21.34 -24.27
CA ASP A 47 -6.35 -20.06 -24.12
C ASP A 47 -5.85 -18.98 -25.10
N ASP A 48 -5.79 -19.33 -26.39
CA ASP A 48 -5.61 -18.35 -27.45
C ASP A 48 -6.64 -18.63 -28.55
N LYS A 49 -7.77 -17.91 -28.48
CA LYS A 49 -8.65 -17.70 -29.62
C LYS A 49 -8.79 -16.19 -29.86
N PRO A 50 -8.57 -15.73 -31.11
CA PRO A 50 -8.65 -14.32 -31.45
C PRO A 50 -10.12 -13.90 -31.57
N VAL A 51 -10.42 -12.70 -31.07
CA VAL A 51 -11.69 -12.02 -31.30
C VAL A 51 -11.39 -10.83 -32.21
N ASP A 52 -11.81 -10.94 -33.47
CA ASP A 52 -11.81 -9.81 -34.41
C ASP A 52 -13.02 -8.87 -34.14
N PRO A 53 -12.89 -7.57 -34.46
CA PRO A 53 -13.86 -6.53 -34.12
C PRO A 53 -14.82 -6.15 -35.27
N ALA A 54 -15.83 -5.34 -34.93
CA ALA A 54 -16.90 -4.77 -35.77
C ALA A 54 -18.05 -5.74 -36.06
N VAL A 55 -19.31 -5.39 -35.80
CA VAL A 55 -20.10 -4.41 -36.58
C VAL A 55 -21.22 -3.80 -35.71
N VAL A 56 -21.42 -2.50 -35.93
CA VAL A 56 -22.46 -1.58 -35.45
C VAL A 56 -23.79 -1.82 -36.19
N GLU A 57 -24.88 -1.20 -35.69
CA GLU A 57 -26.26 -1.13 -36.21
C GLU A 57 -27.19 -2.17 -35.57
N GLY A 58 -28.30 -1.85 -34.89
CA GLY A 58 -29.21 -0.72 -34.98
C GLY A 58 -30.59 -1.26 -35.37
N SER A 59 -31.57 -1.28 -34.45
CA SER A 59 -33.02 -1.18 -34.74
C SER A 59 -33.90 -1.46 -33.52
N THR A 60 -34.73 -0.47 -33.22
CA THR A 60 -36.15 -0.53 -32.84
C THR A 60 -36.90 -1.80 -33.27
N GLU A 61 -37.80 -2.32 -32.42
CA GLU A 61 -39.26 -2.15 -32.55
C GLU A 61 -40.07 -3.08 -31.60
N VAL A 62 -41.09 -2.45 -31.04
CA VAL A 62 -42.35 -2.79 -30.33
C VAL A 62 -42.97 -4.20 -30.46
N GLN A 63 -43.84 -4.49 -29.45
CA GLN A 63 -44.98 -5.44 -29.37
C GLN A 63 -44.63 -6.80 -28.74
N GLY A 64 -45.38 -7.38 -27.80
CA GLY A 64 -46.71 -7.10 -27.24
C GLY A 64 -47.32 -8.46 -26.81
N ALA A 65 -47.86 -8.56 -25.59
CA ALA A 65 -48.84 -9.59 -25.14
C ALA A 65 -49.09 -9.34 -23.63
N GLN A 66 -50.18 -8.67 -23.26
CA GLN A 66 -51.51 -9.22 -22.96
C GLN A 66 -51.59 -9.99 -21.61
N THR A 67 -52.20 -9.27 -20.66
CA THR A 67 -53.10 -9.62 -19.53
C THR A 67 -54.08 -10.78 -19.83
N PRO A 68 -54.85 -11.36 -18.87
CA PRO A 68 -55.49 -10.76 -17.66
C PRO A 68 -55.46 -11.73 -16.42
N GLU A 69 -56.17 -11.63 -15.28
CA GLU A 69 -57.33 -10.87 -14.81
C GLU A 69 -57.48 -11.05 -13.26
N ALA A 70 -58.17 -10.08 -12.65
CA ALA A 70 -59.14 -10.17 -11.55
C ALA A 70 -58.77 -10.68 -10.14
N GLY A 71 -59.01 -9.80 -9.17
CA GLY A 71 -59.12 -10.08 -7.74
C GLY A 71 -59.47 -8.80 -6.96
N GLU A 72 -60.75 -8.42 -7.04
CA GLU A 72 -61.47 -7.42 -6.21
C GLU A 72 -61.35 -7.77 -4.70
N GLY A 73 -61.50 -6.88 -3.71
CA GLY A 73 -62.01 -5.53 -3.68
C GLY A 73 -61.89 -4.85 -2.29
N GLU A 74 -62.34 -3.59 -2.28
CA GLU A 74 -63.07 -2.85 -1.22
C GLU A 74 -62.35 -2.43 0.09
N GLU A 75 -62.15 -1.11 0.30
CA GLU A 75 -62.96 -0.15 1.09
C GLU A 75 -62.46 -0.04 2.56
N SER A 76 -62.44 1.09 3.28
CA SER A 76 -62.82 2.48 3.04
C SER A 76 -62.19 3.40 4.13
N ASP A 77 -62.27 4.71 3.85
CA ASP A 77 -62.52 5.85 4.74
C ASP A 77 -61.51 6.37 5.78
N GLY A 78 -61.39 7.70 5.83
CA GLY A 78 -60.59 8.45 6.82
C GLY A 78 -60.12 9.85 6.39
N ALA A 79 -61.08 10.76 6.18
CA ALA A 79 -61.00 12.24 6.18
C ALA A 79 -60.13 12.84 7.34
N ASP A 80 -59.74 14.11 7.46
CA ASP A 80 -59.73 15.40 6.74
C ASP A 80 -59.18 16.44 7.76
N LYS A 81 -58.62 17.56 7.28
CA LYS A 81 -58.34 18.85 7.96
C LYS A 81 -57.22 19.02 8.98
N GLY A 82 -56.36 20.00 8.67
CA GLY A 82 -55.53 20.72 9.64
C GLY A 82 -54.54 21.72 9.02
N GLU A 83 -55.00 22.70 8.24
CA GLU A 83 -54.24 23.94 7.98
C GLU A 83 -54.27 24.83 9.23
N THR A 84 -53.13 25.33 9.70
CA THR A 84 -52.84 26.78 9.87
C THR A 84 -51.39 27.05 10.32
N GLN A 85 -50.66 27.80 9.50
CA GLN A 85 -49.65 28.79 9.92
C GLN A 85 -50.38 30.03 10.51
N PRO A 86 -49.77 30.98 11.28
CA PRO A 86 -48.58 31.75 10.86
C PRO A 86 -47.64 32.31 11.97
N GLU A 87 -46.50 32.87 11.52
CA GLU A 87 -45.74 34.08 12.01
C GLU A 87 -45.30 34.19 13.50
N ALA A 88 -44.19 34.81 13.93
CA ALA A 88 -43.10 35.61 13.35
C ALA A 88 -42.00 35.84 14.45
N SER A 89 -40.93 36.55 14.05
CA SER A 89 -39.91 37.27 14.86
C SER A 89 -38.65 36.46 15.26
N GLN A 90 -37.50 36.64 14.58
CA GLN A 90 -36.52 37.74 14.69
C GLN A 90 -36.00 37.97 16.12
N ASP A 91 -34.74 37.59 16.36
CA ASP A 91 -33.69 38.32 17.11
C ASP A 91 -32.40 37.48 16.98
N ASP A 92 -31.41 37.92 16.21
CA ASP A 92 -30.25 38.71 16.67
C ASP A 92 -29.20 37.89 17.47
N GLN A 93 -28.13 37.47 16.80
CA GLN A 93 -26.77 37.96 17.08
C GLN A 93 -25.72 37.13 16.36
N ALA A 94 -25.03 37.84 15.47
CA ALA A 94 -23.68 37.53 15.06
C ALA A 94 -22.77 37.40 16.30
N LYS A 95 -22.00 36.33 16.34
CA LYS A 95 -20.70 36.36 17.01
C LYS A 95 -19.69 35.58 16.20
N ASP A 96 -18.93 36.38 15.45
CA ASP A 96 -17.53 36.14 15.12
C ASP A 96 -16.84 35.24 16.14
N GLN A 97 -16.43 34.07 15.68
CA GLN A 97 -15.24 33.42 16.18
C GLN A 97 -14.36 33.14 14.95
N GLN A 98 -13.75 34.22 14.45
CA GLN A 98 -12.38 34.15 13.94
C GLN A 98 -11.52 33.62 15.09
N SER A 99 -11.36 32.30 15.17
CA SER A 99 -10.16 31.75 15.78
C SER A 99 -9.03 32.02 14.80
N GLU A 100 -8.22 33.01 15.14
CA GLU A 100 -6.87 33.19 14.63
C GLU A 100 -6.12 31.87 14.79
N ASP A 101 -6.12 31.05 13.75
CA ASP A 101 -5.19 29.94 13.64
C ASP A 101 -3.82 30.59 13.42
N LYS A 102 -3.06 30.65 14.52
CA LYS A 102 -1.62 30.92 14.51
C LYS A 102 -1.03 30.11 13.36
N ALA A 103 -0.57 30.82 12.32
CA ALA A 103 0.35 30.28 11.35
C ALA A 103 1.64 29.94 12.09
N GLU A 104 1.66 28.75 12.71
CA GLU A 104 2.90 28.06 13.02
C GLU A 104 3.61 27.91 11.68
N ASP A 105 4.84 28.40 11.64
CA ASP A 105 5.81 28.25 10.57
C ASP A 105 6.18 26.76 10.42
N LYS A 106 5.19 25.95 10.04
CA LYS A 106 5.41 24.59 9.57
C LYS A 106 6.06 24.77 8.21
N ALA A 107 7.36 24.53 8.17
CA ALA A 107 8.12 24.36 6.95
C ALA A 107 7.27 23.55 5.98
N ARG A 108 6.65 24.24 5.03
CA ARG A 108 5.76 23.63 4.06
C ARG A 108 6.64 22.72 3.22
N PHE A 109 6.28 21.44 3.11
CA PHE A 109 6.99 20.49 2.29
C PHE A 109 7.37 21.10 0.92
N THR A 110 8.67 21.18 0.66
CA THR A 110 9.22 21.56 -0.65
C THR A 110 9.67 20.31 -1.38
N MET A 111 9.15 20.10 -2.59
CA MET A 111 9.58 19.00 -3.45
C MET A 111 11.09 19.08 -3.74
N PRO A 112 11.84 17.98 -3.64
CA PRO A 112 13.25 18.00 -3.98
C PRO A 112 13.44 18.14 -5.50
N GLU A 113 14.42 18.95 -5.90
CA GLU A 113 14.78 19.15 -7.31
C GLU A 113 15.52 17.93 -7.89
N GLY A 114 15.35 17.67 -9.18
CA GLY A 114 16.10 16.64 -9.91
C GLY A 114 15.57 15.21 -9.79
N LEU A 115 14.33 15.02 -9.33
CA LEU A 115 13.63 13.73 -9.41
C LEU A 115 13.18 13.44 -10.86
N SER A 116 13.18 12.17 -11.26
CA SER A 116 12.48 11.74 -12.45
C SER A 116 10.98 12.06 -12.38
N ALA A 117 10.34 12.27 -13.54
CA ALA A 117 8.90 12.55 -13.62
C ALA A 117 8.04 11.44 -12.96
N GLN A 118 8.53 10.19 -12.99
CA GLN A 118 7.88 9.08 -12.31
C GLN A 118 7.92 9.24 -10.79
N ALA A 119 9.09 9.58 -10.24
CA ALA A 119 9.28 9.80 -8.81
C ALA A 119 8.47 11.01 -8.33
N GLU A 120 8.54 12.12 -9.06
CA GLU A 120 7.80 13.34 -8.79
C GLU A 120 6.29 13.09 -8.77
N GLY A 121 5.76 12.41 -9.79
CA GLY A 121 4.33 12.08 -9.87
C GLY A 121 3.87 11.17 -8.73
N ALA A 122 4.71 10.25 -8.28
CA ALA A 122 4.39 9.40 -7.13
C ALA A 122 4.36 10.20 -5.82
N VAL A 123 5.34 11.06 -5.56
CA VAL A 123 5.37 11.92 -4.37
C VAL A 123 4.22 12.93 -4.39
N ALA A 124 3.92 13.53 -5.54
CA ALA A 124 2.78 14.44 -5.71
C ALA A 124 1.43 13.75 -5.44
N THR A 125 1.31 12.46 -5.78
CA THR A 125 0.12 11.66 -5.45
C THR A 125 -0.04 11.52 -3.93
N VAL A 126 1.06 11.34 -3.19
CA VAL A 126 1.04 11.27 -1.72
C VAL A 126 0.65 12.63 -1.11
N ALA A 127 1.19 13.74 -1.64
CA ALA A 127 0.81 15.08 -1.20
C ALA A 127 -0.68 15.35 -1.45
N THR A 128 -1.17 15.02 -2.65
CA THR A 128 -2.59 15.16 -3.01
C THR A 128 -3.48 14.33 -2.08
N TYR A 129 -3.06 13.12 -1.71
CA TYR A 129 -3.77 12.31 -0.72
C TYR A 129 -3.87 13.05 0.62
N ALA A 130 -2.76 13.59 1.12
CA ALA A 130 -2.71 14.30 2.40
C ALA A 130 -3.67 15.51 2.42
N GLU A 131 -3.72 16.27 1.33
CA GLU A 131 -4.62 17.41 1.19
C GLU A 131 -6.09 17.01 1.13
N LYS A 132 -6.43 16.01 0.31
CA LYS A 132 -7.83 15.59 0.10
C LYS A 132 -8.41 14.87 1.31
N MET A 133 -7.60 14.09 2.02
CA MET A 133 -7.98 13.30 3.19
C MET A 133 -7.76 14.06 4.52
N ALA A 134 -7.43 15.34 4.46
CA ALA A 134 -7.19 16.18 5.62
C ALA A 134 -8.42 16.27 6.55
N LYS A 135 -8.17 16.61 7.81
CA LYS A 135 -9.22 16.84 8.81
C LYS A 135 -10.17 17.94 8.31
N GLY A 136 -11.47 17.75 8.50
CA GLY A 136 -12.50 18.74 8.14
C GLY A 136 -12.97 18.67 6.68
N ARG A 137 -12.38 17.80 5.83
CA ARG A 137 -12.89 17.58 4.48
C ARG A 137 -13.94 16.46 4.45
N PRO A 138 -15.19 16.74 4.05
CA PRO A 138 -16.15 15.69 3.78
C PRO A 138 -15.68 14.91 2.55
N MET A 139 -15.76 13.58 2.62
CA MET A 139 -15.39 12.71 1.52
C MET A 139 -16.31 11.50 1.50
N SER A 140 -16.73 11.11 0.31
CA SER A 140 -17.54 9.91 0.12
C SER A 140 -16.70 8.63 0.30
N ALA A 141 -17.38 7.53 0.62
CA ALA A 141 -16.82 6.18 0.66
C ALA A 141 -16.04 5.82 -0.64
N LEU A 142 -16.64 6.11 -1.79
CA LEU A 142 -16.05 5.82 -3.09
C LEU A 142 -14.78 6.62 -3.34
N GLU A 143 -14.79 7.93 -3.09
CA GLU A 143 -13.61 8.77 -3.28
C GLU A 143 -12.49 8.41 -2.29
N GLY A 144 -12.84 8.18 -1.03
CA GLY A 144 -11.88 7.84 0.01
C GLY A 144 -11.15 6.53 -0.25
N SER A 145 -11.89 5.50 -0.68
CA SER A 145 -11.29 4.23 -1.06
C SER A 145 -10.40 4.34 -2.32
N GLN A 146 -10.77 5.19 -3.29
CA GLN A 146 -9.93 5.49 -4.44
C GLN A 146 -8.64 6.22 -4.04
N GLN A 147 -8.73 7.22 -3.14
CA GLN A 147 -7.55 7.93 -2.64
C GLN A 147 -6.60 6.98 -1.91
N GLN A 148 -7.11 6.10 -1.05
CA GLN A 148 -6.28 5.09 -0.37
C GLN A 148 -5.62 4.10 -1.34
N LEU A 149 -6.33 3.69 -2.40
CA LEU A 149 -5.75 2.85 -3.45
C LEU A 149 -4.62 3.58 -4.21
N LEU A 150 -4.82 4.86 -4.52
CA LEU A 150 -3.80 5.70 -5.17
C LEU A 150 -2.57 5.86 -4.29
N LEU A 151 -2.76 6.07 -2.98
CA LEU A 151 -1.67 6.12 -2.01
C LEU A 151 -0.87 4.82 -1.98
N TYR A 152 -1.54 3.66 -1.86
CA TYR A 152 -0.86 2.36 -1.90
C TYR A 152 -0.04 2.19 -3.17
N ARG A 153 -0.63 2.50 -4.33
CA ARG A 153 0.05 2.39 -5.63
C ARG A 153 1.23 3.37 -5.75
N ALA A 154 1.11 4.58 -5.21
CA ALA A 154 2.20 5.56 -5.19
C ALA A 154 3.39 5.05 -4.37
N ILE A 155 3.14 4.50 -3.17
CA ILE A 155 4.17 3.87 -2.34
C ILE A 155 4.84 2.72 -3.10
N GLN A 156 4.05 1.84 -3.71
CA GLN A 156 4.57 0.72 -4.50
C GLN A 156 5.45 1.18 -5.67
N ARG A 157 5.11 2.29 -6.34
CA ARG A 157 5.93 2.89 -7.41
C ARG A 157 7.23 3.48 -6.88
N ILE A 158 7.20 4.16 -5.73
CA ILE A 158 8.43 4.69 -5.11
C ILE A 158 9.40 3.55 -4.79
N LEU A 159 8.90 2.43 -4.28
CA LEU A 159 9.74 1.26 -3.99
C LEU A 159 10.31 0.56 -5.24
N THR A 160 9.81 0.87 -6.45
CA THR A 160 10.45 0.40 -7.70
C THR A 160 11.65 1.25 -8.11
N LEU A 161 11.80 2.45 -7.58
CA LEU A 161 12.93 3.33 -7.88
C LEU A 161 14.24 2.78 -7.32
N ASP A 162 15.35 3.35 -7.78
CA ASP A 162 16.70 2.94 -7.42
C ASP A 162 17.56 4.11 -6.95
N GLY A 163 18.63 3.76 -6.22
CA GLY A 163 19.70 4.70 -5.89
C GLY A 163 19.19 5.99 -5.25
N LYS A 164 19.73 7.13 -5.65
CA LYS A 164 19.41 8.44 -5.04
C LYS A 164 17.93 8.82 -5.15
N GLU A 165 17.25 8.43 -6.23
CA GLU A 165 15.84 8.77 -6.44
C GLU A 165 14.93 8.10 -5.41
N LEU A 166 15.17 6.83 -5.11
CA LEU A 166 14.45 6.10 -4.06
C LEU A 166 14.56 6.83 -2.72
N TYR A 167 15.77 7.22 -2.33
CA TYR A 167 16.02 7.85 -1.04
C TYR A 167 15.40 9.24 -0.96
N ALA A 168 15.54 10.06 -2.01
CA ALA A 168 14.93 11.38 -2.06
C ALA A 168 13.40 11.29 -2.02
N SER A 169 12.81 10.35 -2.75
CA SER A 169 11.36 10.14 -2.78
C SER A 169 10.81 9.62 -1.46
N LEU A 170 11.45 8.63 -0.84
CA LEU A 170 11.04 8.10 0.46
C LEU A 170 11.15 9.16 1.56
N ASN A 171 12.26 9.92 1.61
CA ASN A 171 12.39 11.02 2.56
C ASN A 171 11.30 12.08 2.37
N SER A 172 10.94 12.39 1.12
CA SER A 172 9.85 13.31 0.82
C SER A 172 8.50 12.79 1.31
N VAL A 173 8.21 11.51 1.09
CA VAL A 173 6.99 10.87 1.61
C VAL A 173 6.96 10.90 3.13
N LEU A 174 8.07 10.58 3.81
CA LEU A 174 8.14 10.64 5.26
C LEU A 174 7.92 12.06 5.79
N ALA A 175 8.46 13.08 5.11
CA ALA A 175 8.22 14.48 5.46
C ALA A 175 6.74 14.86 5.32
N ILE A 176 6.10 14.52 4.19
CA ILE A 176 4.66 14.75 3.96
C ILE A 176 3.81 14.09 5.05
N ILE A 177 4.14 12.84 5.40
CA ILE A 177 3.42 12.08 6.45
C ILE A 177 3.60 12.77 7.81
N ASN A 178 4.82 13.20 8.15
CA ASN A 178 5.11 13.87 9.41
C ASN A 178 4.34 15.20 9.54
N GLU A 179 4.35 16.03 8.49
CA GLU A 179 3.63 17.31 8.45
C GLU A 179 2.11 17.12 8.60
N ASN A 180 1.58 16.00 8.09
CA ASN A 180 0.15 15.68 8.05
C ASN A 180 -0.26 14.58 9.06
N ARG A 181 0.56 14.35 10.09
CA ARG A 181 0.34 13.29 11.10
C ARG A 181 -0.97 13.49 11.86
N ASP A 182 -1.27 14.72 12.23
CA ASP A 182 -2.51 15.06 12.94
C ASP A 182 -3.71 15.32 12.02
N SER A 183 -3.52 15.24 10.70
CA SER A 183 -4.54 15.47 9.68
C SER A 183 -4.92 14.15 8.97
N ALA A 184 -4.47 13.92 7.74
CA ALA A 184 -4.81 12.74 6.94
C ALA A 184 -4.21 11.44 7.50
N PHE A 185 -3.05 11.51 8.16
CA PHE A 185 -2.33 10.33 8.66
C PHE A 185 -2.59 10.03 10.14
N HIS A 186 -3.60 10.65 10.74
CA HIS A 186 -3.99 10.37 12.11
C HIS A 186 -4.68 8.99 12.20
N GLU A 187 -4.40 8.21 13.24
CA GLU A 187 -4.89 6.82 13.42
C GLU A 187 -6.39 6.65 13.12
N LYS A 188 -7.23 7.51 13.72
CA LYS A 188 -8.69 7.54 13.52
C LYS A 188 -9.16 7.76 12.07
N ARG A 189 -8.33 8.34 11.19
CA ARG A 189 -8.71 8.70 9.80
C ARG A 189 -7.96 7.92 8.75
N LEU A 190 -6.73 7.50 9.03
CA LEU A 190 -5.84 6.80 8.11
C LEU A 190 -6.51 5.60 7.44
N TYR A 191 -7.28 4.83 8.21
CA TYR A 191 -7.93 3.60 7.75
C TYR A 191 -9.45 3.74 7.53
N ARG A 192 -9.99 4.97 7.53
CA ARG A 192 -11.46 5.22 7.50
C ARG A 192 -12.21 4.49 6.39
N PHE A 193 -11.60 4.31 5.21
CA PHE A 193 -12.25 3.68 4.05
C PHE A 193 -11.59 2.36 3.63
N ILE A 194 -10.71 1.79 4.47
CA ILE A 194 -9.85 0.65 4.09
C ILE A 194 -10.67 -0.57 3.67
N ASP A 195 -11.84 -0.76 4.27
CA ASP A 195 -12.74 -1.88 4.00
C ASP A 195 -13.32 -1.86 2.58
N GLN A 196 -13.49 -0.65 2.02
CA GLN A 196 -14.06 -0.43 0.70
C GLN A 196 -12.99 -0.42 -0.40
N VAL A 197 -11.71 -0.40 -0.02
CA VAL A 197 -10.61 -0.45 -0.98
C VAL A 197 -10.57 -1.83 -1.64
N LYS A 198 -10.62 -1.83 -2.98
CA LYS A 198 -10.46 -3.00 -3.84
C LYS A 198 -9.00 -3.47 -3.87
N LEU A 199 -8.53 -4.01 -2.76
CA LEU A 199 -7.24 -4.68 -2.61
C LEU A 199 -7.45 -6.13 -2.20
N SER A 200 -6.52 -7.02 -2.57
CA SER A 200 -6.49 -8.36 -2.02
C SER A 200 -6.27 -8.30 -0.51
N GLY A 201 -6.72 -9.30 0.25
CA GLY A 201 -6.48 -9.33 1.70
C GLY A 201 -4.99 -9.27 2.07
N GLN A 202 -4.12 -9.75 1.19
CA GLN A 202 -2.67 -9.67 1.36
C GLN A 202 -2.14 -8.26 1.09
N ASP A 203 -2.56 -7.62 -0.01
CA ASP A 203 -2.16 -6.23 -0.31
C ASP A 203 -2.65 -5.26 0.76
N ARG A 204 -3.84 -5.49 1.33
CA ARG A 204 -4.37 -4.70 2.43
C ARG A 204 -3.46 -4.78 3.66
N LYS A 205 -3.06 -5.99 4.06
CA LYS A 205 -2.10 -6.19 5.17
C LYS A 205 -0.75 -5.53 4.90
N CYS A 206 -0.25 -5.64 3.67
CA CYS A 206 0.98 -4.98 3.25
C CYS A 206 0.85 -3.45 3.38
N PHE A 207 -0.25 -2.89 2.86
CA PHE A 207 -0.53 -1.46 2.92
C PHE A 207 -0.62 -0.95 4.36
N GLU A 208 -1.35 -1.65 5.24
CA GLU A 208 -1.45 -1.31 6.66
C GLU A 208 -0.09 -1.32 7.35
N ARG A 209 0.72 -2.37 7.13
CA ARG A 209 2.07 -2.48 7.72
C ARG A 209 3.02 -1.40 7.22
N LEU A 210 3.01 -1.10 5.92
CA LEU A 210 3.84 -0.03 5.35
C LEU A 210 3.45 1.34 5.92
N LEU A 211 2.15 1.63 6.02
CA LEU A 211 1.68 2.89 6.60
C LEU A 211 2.04 3.00 8.08
N ASN A 212 1.84 1.93 8.85
CA ASN A 212 2.22 1.91 10.27
C ASN A 212 3.73 2.13 10.44
N LEU A 213 4.56 1.48 9.62
CA LEU A 213 6.00 1.73 9.61
C LEU A 213 6.28 3.20 9.31
N PHE A 214 5.74 3.75 8.22
CA PHE A 214 6.02 5.12 7.81
C PHE A 214 5.57 6.15 8.85
N ILE A 215 4.42 5.98 9.48
CA ILE A 215 3.95 6.89 10.54
C ILE A 215 4.84 6.79 11.79
N THR A 216 5.31 5.59 12.11
CA THR A 216 6.19 5.35 13.26
C THR A 216 7.57 5.98 13.06
N VAL A 217 8.07 6.01 11.83
CA VAL A 217 9.45 6.44 11.49
C VAL A 217 9.50 7.81 10.78
N CYS A 218 8.36 8.46 10.55
CA CYS A 218 8.31 9.72 9.78
C CYS A 218 9.10 10.84 10.45
N ASP A 219 9.01 10.96 11.79
CA ASP A 219 9.73 11.96 12.56
C ASP A 219 11.25 11.66 12.58
N PRO A 220 12.09 12.52 11.98
CA PRO A 220 13.54 12.31 11.96
C PRO A 220 14.17 12.31 13.36
N ALA A 221 13.59 13.01 14.34
CA ALA A 221 14.14 13.10 15.69
C ALA A 221 14.01 11.79 16.48
N THR A 222 12.91 11.06 16.28
CA THR A 222 12.63 9.81 16.99
C THR A 222 12.86 8.55 16.14
N ARG A 223 13.18 8.72 14.85
CA ARG A 223 13.29 7.62 13.86
C ARG A 223 14.19 6.49 14.33
N GLU A 224 15.40 6.79 14.79
CA GLU A 224 16.37 5.75 15.18
C GLU A 224 15.85 4.89 16.34
N GLN A 225 15.19 5.52 17.32
CA GLN A 225 14.57 4.79 18.43
C GLN A 225 13.37 3.97 17.97
N ALA A 226 12.54 4.53 17.09
CA ALA A 226 11.37 3.86 16.54
C ALA A 226 11.75 2.62 15.70
N LEU A 227 12.84 2.70 14.93
CA LEU A 227 13.36 1.58 14.14
C LEU A 227 13.85 0.42 15.02
N LYS A 228 14.42 0.70 16.21
CA LYS A 228 14.82 -0.36 17.17
C LYS A 228 13.63 -1.17 17.71
N GLN A 229 12.45 -0.57 17.74
CA GLN A 229 11.22 -1.20 18.23
C GLN A 229 10.39 -1.84 17.11
N THR A 230 10.72 -1.53 15.85
CA THR A 230 9.95 -1.98 14.69
C THR A 230 10.65 -3.14 14.01
N ASP A 231 9.93 -4.24 13.81
CA ASP A 231 10.42 -5.38 13.03
C ASP A 231 10.35 -5.06 11.53
N LEU A 232 11.45 -4.52 10.99
CA LEU A 232 11.57 -4.15 9.58
C LEU A 232 11.48 -5.36 8.64
N GLU A 233 12.00 -6.52 9.04
CA GLU A 233 11.99 -7.74 8.21
C GLU A 233 10.56 -8.27 8.06
N LEU A 234 9.79 -8.25 9.15
CA LEU A 234 8.39 -8.64 9.13
C LEU A 234 7.53 -7.68 8.28
N VAL A 235 7.83 -6.38 8.27
CA VAL A 235 7.13 -5.43 7.40
C VAL A 235 7.54 -5.65 5.95
N ALA A 236 8.85 -5.72 5.67
CA ALA A 236 9.38 -5.89 4.33
C ALA A 236 8.82 -7.15 3.67
N SER A 237 8.86 -8.30 4.34
CA SER A 237 8.38 -9.60 3.80
C SER A 237 6.93 -9.61 3.30
N THR A 238 6.11 -8.61 3.68
CA THR A 238 4.74 -8.48 3.17
C THR A 238 4.65 -7.97 1.73
N LEU A 239 5.73 -7.36 1.22
CA LEU A 239 5.84 -6.86 -0.15
C LEU A 239 5.88 -8.00 -1.18
N ARG A 240 6.26 -9.23 -0.76
CA ARG A 240 6.40 -10.43 -1.62
C ARG A 240 7.24 -10.17 -2.86
N ASN A 241 8.22 -9.29 -2.72
CA ASN A 241 9.10 -8.86 -3.78
C ASN A 241 10.47 -8.63 -3.13
N GLY A 242 11.37 -9.59 -3.33
CA GLY A 242 12.68 -9.58 -2.69
C GLY A 242 13.51 -8.33 -3.00
N GLU A 243 13.31 -7.72 -4.16
CA GLU A 243 14.00 -6.48 -4.53
C GLU A 243 13.47 -5.29 -3.71
N LYS A 244 12.14 -5.12 -3.64
CA LYS A 244 11.52 -4.05 -2.83
C LYS A 244 11.79 -4.22 -1.34
N GLU A 245 11.82 -5.48 -0.88
CA GLU A 245 12.19 -5.85 0.49
C GLU A 245 13.59 -5.37 0.84
N GLN A 246 14.58 -5.73 0.02
CA GLN A 246 15.96 -5.31 0.21
C GLN A 246 16.11 -3.80 0.12
N LYS A 247 15.40 -3.13 -0.79
CA LYS A 247 15.38 -1.67 -0.92
C LYS A 247 14.87 -0.99 0.36
N LEU A 248 13.76 -1.49 0.92
CA LEU A 248 13.18 -0.95 2.15
C LEU A 248 14.12 -1.15 3.35
N ILE A 249 14.69 -2.35 3.48
CA ILE A 249 15.65 -2.68 4.54
C ILE A 249 16.91 -1.82 4.39
N ALA A 250 17.46 -1.67 3.18
CA ALA A 250 18.66 -0.87 2.92
C ALA A 250 18.43 0.63 3.16
N PHE A 251 17.21 1.12 3.00
CA PHE A 251 16.86 2.51 3.31
C PHE A 251 16.91 2.79 4.83
N PHE A 252 16.37 1.88 5.64
CA PHE A 252 16.28 2.05 7.10
C PHE A 252 17.44 1.44 7.90
N GLY A 253 18.21 0.54 7.32
CA GLY A 253 19.33 -0.17 7.97
C GLY A 253 20.66 0.60 7.98
N LYS A 254 20.63 1.91 7.74
CA LYS A 254 21.82 2.79 7.75
C LYS A 254 21.94 3.55 9.06
#